data_AF-A0A7S0YZT9-F1
#
_entry.id   AF-A0A7S0YZT9-F1
#
_cell.length_a   1.000
_cell.length_b   1.000
_cell.length_c   1.000
_cell.angle_alpha   90.00
_cell.angle_beta   90.00
_cell.angle_gamma   90.00
#
_symmetry.space_group_name_H-M   'P 1'
#
loop_
_entity.id
_entity.type
_entity.pdbx_description
1 polymer ?
#
loop_
_entity_poly.entity_id
_entity_poly.type
_entity_poly.pdbx_seq_one_letter_code
_entity_poly.pdbx_strand_id
1 'polypeptide(L)'
;HVLSFSVTNPAAAQGVQTIRIQGSGRISFDPSLGALQGSGSTIMGVASGAAPLKVVVPQFAMARAGQSNPFTGGTNKLFVTVTTNCELPPLSTVTVAGLVATDTNSSNSTQLTSVAIDGQ
;
A
#
# COMPACT_ATOMS: atom_id res chain seq x y z
N HIS A 1 -2.27 32.73 9.21
CA HIS A 1 -1.61 31.77 10.12
C HIS A 1 -1.96 30.36 9.70
N VAL A 2 -1.04 29.40 9.85
CA VAL A 2 -1.30 27.97 9.64
C VAL A 2 -1.36 27.33 11.02
N LEU A 3 -2.42 26.56 11.29
CA LEU A 3 -2.53 25.76 12.51
C LEU A 3 -2.11 24.33 12.18
N SER A 4 -1.26 23.72 13.01
CA SER A 4 -0.80 22.35 12.84
C SER A 4 -0.81 21.63 14.18
N PHE A 5 -1.23 20.36 14.16
CA PHE A 5 -1.24 19.47 15.31
C PHE A 5 -1.03 18.03 14.83
N SER A 6 -0.43 17.20 15.67
CA SER A 6 -0.17 15.79 15.35
C SER A 6 -1.35 14.92 15.75
N VAL A 7 -1.74 14.01 14.87
CA VAL A 7 -2.72 12.96 15.13
C VAL A 7 -2.12 11.63 14.66
N THR A 8 -2.29 10.59 15.46
CA THR A 8 -1.94 9.22 15.08
C THR A 8 -3.14 8.54 14.44
N ASN A 9 -2.93 7.90 13.29
CA ASN A 9 -3.98 7.13 12.61
C ASN A 9 -4.36 5.89 13.45
N PRO A 10 -5.65 5.47 13.44
CA PRO A 10 -6.03 4.19 14.04
C PRO A 10 -5.38 3.01 13.33
N ALA A 11 -5.26 1.88 14.03
CA ALA A 11 -4.72 0.64 13.47
C ALA A 11 -5.65 -0.02 12.44
N ALA A 12 -6.97 0.19 12.58
CA ALA A 12 -7.96 -0.34 11.66
C ALA A 12 -8.15 0.57 10.45
N ALA A 13 -8.48 -0.02 9.30
CA ALA A 13 -8.86 0.72 8.11
C ALA A 13 -10.10 1.59 8.40
N GLN A 14 -10.14 2.79 7.82
CA GLN A 14 -11.30 3.67 7.91
C GLN A 14 -11.47 4.53 6.65
N GLY A 15 -12.70 5.01 6.45
CA GLY A 15 -13.03 5.97 5.40
C GLY A 15 -12.45 7.36 5.66
N VAL A 16 -12.67 8.24 4.70
CA VAL A 16 -12.38 9.68 4.85
C VAL A 16 -13.20 10.24 6.00
N GLN A 17 -12.58 11.04 6.86
CA GLN A 17 -13.25 11.71 7.96
C GLN A 17 -13.47 13.19 7.63
N THR A 18 -14.58 13.74 8.15
CA THR A 18 -14.86 15.17 8.06
C THR A 18 -14.18 15.90 9.21
N ILE A 19 -13.37 16.90 8.89
CA ILE A 19 -12.82 17.83 9.89
C ILE A 19 -13.64 19.13 9.89
N ARG A 20 -13.85 19.71 11.07
CA ARG A 20 -14.47 21.03 11.26
C ARG A 20 -13.59 21.87 12.18
N ILE A 21 -13.56 23.18 11.95
CA ILE A 21 -12.91 24.16 12.83
C ILE A 21 -13.98 25.16 13.27
N GLN A 22 -14.01 25.46 14.56
CA GLN A 22 -14.89 26.48 15.12
C GLN A 22 -14.07 27.41 16.02
N GLY A 23 -14.29 28.72 15.87
CA GLY A 23 -13.74 29.75 16.75
C GLY A 23 -14.86 30.42 17.54
N SER A 24 -14.56 30.88 18.75
CA SER A 24 -15.46 31.73 19.53
C SER A 24 -14.68 32.90 20.14
N GLY A 25 -15.35 34.03 20.37
CA GLY A 25 -14.71 35.22 20.92
C GLY A 25 -15.69 36.37 21.12
N ARG A 26 -15.17 37.56 21.46
CA ARG A 26 -15.97 38.79 21.62
C ARG A 26 -16.60 39.28 20.31
N ILE A 27 -16.14 38.74 19.18
CA ILE A 27 -16.69 38.92 17.84
C ILE A 27 -17.12 37.53 17.34
N SER A 28 -18.25 37.46 16.62
CA SER A 28 -18.75 36.23 16.02
C SER A 28 -17.86 35.77 14.85
N PHE A 29 -17.48 34.51 14.86
CA PHE A 29 -16.89 33.84 13.71
C PHE A 29 -18.00 33.14 12.93
N ASP A 30 -18.00 33.28 11.61
CA ASP A 30 -18.90 32.49 10.76
C ASP A 30 -18.52 31.00 10.87
N PRO A 31 -19.42 30.12 11.33
CA PRO A 31 -19.15 28.69 11.43
C PRO A 31 -19.05 27.97 10.06
N SER A 32 -19.20 28.70 8.95
CA SER A 32 -19.38 28.15 7.59
C SER A 32 -18.13 27.63 6.87
N LEU A 33 -16.96 27.55 7.53
CA LEU A 33 -15.94 26.64 7.03
C LEU A 33 -16.50 25.23 7.21
N GLY A 34 -17.23 24.75 6.19
CA GLY A 34 -17.89 23.46 6.18
C GLY A 34 -16.90 22.30 6.35
N ALA A 35 -17.25 21.10 5.91
CA ALA A 35 -16.32 19.98 5.95
C ALA A 35 -14.98 20.37 5.29
N LEU A 36 -13.90 20.43 6.08
CA LEU A 36 -12.57 20.64 5.55
C LEU A 36 -12.18 19.37 4.80
N GLN A 37 -12.06 19.49 3.49
CA GLN A 37 -11.63 18.39 2.64
C GLN A 37 -10.14 18.53 2.35
N GLY A 38 -9.42 17.43 2.48
CA GLY A 38 -8.05 17.33 1.96
C GLY A 38 -8.07 17.37 0.43
N SER A 39 -6.88 17.38 -0.18
CA SER A 39 -6.76 17.49 -1.64
C SER A 39 -7.34 16.31 -2.42
N GLY A 40 -7.77 15.23 -1.74
CA GLY A 40 -8.31 14.02 -2.36
C GLY A 40 -7.30 13.27 -3.23
N SER A 41 -6.03 13.71 -3.24
CA SER A 41 -4.95 13.14 -4.04
C SER A 41 -4.62 11.73 -3.57
N THR A 42 -4.19 10.90 -4.51
CA THR A 42 -3.60 9.59 -4.21
C THR A 42 -2.26 9.78 -3.53
N ILE A 43 -2.03 9.04 -2.45
CA ILE A 43 -0.74 8.97 -1.75
C ILE A 43 -0.40 7.50 -1.59
N MET A 44 0.81 7.09 -2.00
CA MET A 44 1.28 5.69 -1.86
C MET A 44 0.30 4.67 -2.45
N GLY A 45 -0.21 4.91 -3.65
CA GLY A 45 -1.22 4.06 -4.30
C GLY A 45 -2.61 4.04 -3.65
N VAL A 46 -2.81 4.77 -2.55
CA VAL A 46 -4.10 4.87 -1.86
C VAL A 46 -4.92 5.98 -2.46
N ALA A 47 -5.99 5.63 -3.19
CA ALA A 47 -6.94 6.60 -3.72
C ALA A 47 -7.51 7.47 -2.59
N SER A 48 -7.46 8.80 -2.78
CA SER A 48 -7.79 9.79 -1.75
C SER A 48 -7.02 9.65 -0.44
N GLY A 49 -5.78 9.15 -0.49
CA GLY A 49 -4.89 9.03 0.67
C GLY A 49 -4.52 10.37 1.31
N ALA A 50 -4.63 11.49 0.58
CA ALA A 50 -4.47 12.84 1.14
C ALA A 50 -5.71 13.36 1.89
N ALA A 51 -6.82 12.62 1.87
CA ALA A 51 -8.03 13.02 2.56
C ALA A 51 -7.90 12.76 4.08
N PRO A 52 -8.50 13.62 4.93
CA PRO A 52 -8.27 13.54 6.36
C PRO A 52 -8.62 12.18 6.95
N LEU A 53 -7.65 11.61 7.66
CA LEU A 53 -7.79 10.34 8.38
C LEU A 53 -8.25 9.16 7.50
N LYS A 54 -8.06 9.22 6.18
CA LYS A 54 -8.21 8.02 5.34
C LYS A 54 -7.11 7.01 5.73
N VAL A 55 -7.50 5.81 6.18
CA VAL A 55 -6.55 4.75 6.55
C VAL A 55 -6.88 3.49 5.80
N VAL A 56 -5.85 2.86 5.23
CA VAL A 56 -5.92 1.51 4.69
C VAL A 56 -4.90 0.65 5.42
N VAL A 57 -5.20 -0.64 5.56
CA VAL A 57 -4.22 -1.63 6.01
C VAL A 57 -3.51 -2.18 4.78
N PRO A 58 -2.19 -2.06 4.64
CA PRO A 58 -1.43 -2.65 3.55
C PRO A 58 -1.60 -4.17 3.51
N GLN A 59 -1.89 -4.71 2.32
CA GLN A 59 -2.05 -6.14 2.10
C GLN A 59 -1.78 -6.52 0.64
N PHE A 60 -1.45 -7.79 0.42
CA PHE A 60 -1.51 -8.40 -0.90
C PHE A 60 -2.99 -8.67 -1.24
N ALA A 61 -3.54 -7.89 -2.16
CA ALA A 61 -4.89 -8.10 -2.69
C ALA A 61 -4.99 -9.40 -3.50
N MET A 62 -3.87 -9.84 -4.09
CA MET A 62 -3.78 -11.08 -4.85
C MET A 62 -2.39 -11.68 -4.70
N ALA A 63 -2.34 -13.01 -4.59
CA ALA A 63 -1.11 -13.79 -4.67
C ALA A 63 -1.40 -15.10 -5.41
N ARG A 64 -0.64 -15.38 -6.48
CA ARG A 64 -0.71 -16.64 -7.23
C ARG A 64 0.68 -17.17 -7.51
N ALA A 65 0.80 -18.50 -7.52
CA ALA A 65 2.00 -19.20 -7.92
C ALA A 65 1.70 -20.11 -9.11
N GLY A 66 2.67 -20.24 -10.00
CA GLY A 66 2.59 -21.12 -11.17
C GLY A 66 3.96 -21.68 -11.52
N GLN A 67 3.99 -22.64 -12.43
CA GLN A 67 5.21 -23.28 -12.90
C GLN A 67 5.17 -23.55 -14.40
N SER A 68 6.32 -23.55 -15.07
CA SER A 68 6.39 -23.79 -16.52
C SER A 68 6.49 -25.27 -16.90
N ASN A 69 7.04 -26.13 -16.04
CA ASN A 69 7.35 -27.52 -16.37
C ASN A 69 7.23 -28.46 -15.16
N PRO A 70 6.23 -29.36 -15.11
CA PRO A 70 6.07 -30.31 -14.01
C PRO A 70 6.87 -31.62 -14.19
N PHE A 71 7.58 -31.81 -15.30
CA PHE A 71 8.20 -33.10 -15.64
C PHE A 71 9.63 -33.21 -15.11
N THR A 72 10.01 -34.44 -14.73
CA THR A 72 11.32 -34.76 -14.15
C THR A 72 12.49 -34.42 -15.08
N GLY A 73 13.61 -33.98 -14.50
CA GLY A 73 14.85 -33.64 -15.22
C GLY A 73 14.79 -32.39 -16.10
N GLY A 74 13.62 -31.74 -16.20
CA GLY A 74 13.45 -30.52 -16.98
C GLY A 74 13.59 -29.23 -16.16
N THR A 75 14.06 -28.16 -16.78
CA THR A 75 14.07 -26.82 -16.16
C THR A 75 12.64 -26.35 -15.92
N ASN A 76 12.34 -25.97 -14.68
CA ASN A 76 11.06 -25.43 -14.28
C ASN A 76 11.21 -24.00 -13.75
N LYS A 77 10.47 -23.05 -14.31
CA LYS A 77 10.40 -21.67 -13.81
C LYS A 77 9.19 -21.55 -12.91
N LEU A 78 9.40 -21.12 -11.67
CA LEU A 78 8.32 -20.73 -10.77
C LEU A 78 7.99 -19.25 -10.97
N PHE A 79 6.71 -18.96 -11.13
CA PHE A 79 6.20 -17.59 -11.25
C PHE A 79 5.39 -17.26 -10.01
N VAL A 80 5.62 -16.09 -9.44
CA VAL A 80 4.81 -15.53 -8.37
C VAL A 80 4.25 -14.20 -8.86
N THR A 81 2.93 -14.08 -8.85
CA THR A 81 2.24 -12.83 -9.18
C THR A 81 1.59 -12.30 -7.91
N VAL A 82 1.92 -11.07 -7.55
CA VAL A 82 1.31 -10.37 -6.41
C VAL A 82 0.76 -9.02 -6.85
N THR A 83 -0.34 -8.62 -6.22
CA THR A 83 -0.89 -7.26 -6.33
C THR A 83 -1.11 -6.72 -4.93
N THR A 84 -0.73 -5.48 -4.68
CA THR A 84 -0.91 -4.81 -3.37
C THR A 84 -2.05 -3.80 -3.45
N ASN A 85 -2.71 -3.52 -2.33
CA ASN A 85 -3.75 -2.48 -2.26
C ASN A 85 -3.20 -1.06 -2.00
N CYS A 86 -1.87 -0.93 -1.89
CA CYS A 86 -1.12 0.32 -1.80
C CYS A 86 0.24 0.12 -2.46
N GLU A 87 0.95 1.19 -2.76
CA GLU A 87 2.33 1.12 -3.24
C GLU A 87 3.24 0.51 -2.17
N LEU A 88 4.26 -0.21 -2.62
CA LEU A 88 5.37 -0.64 -1.78
C LEU A 88 6.42 0.49 -1.77
N PRO A 89 6.67 1.16 -0.63
CA PRO A 89 7.69 2.20 -0.55
C PRO A 89 9.08 1.67 -0.95
N PRO A 90 10.01 2.55 -1.35
CA PRO A 90 11.41 2.17 -1.52
C PRO A 90 11.96 1.43 -0.30
N LEU A 91 12.80 0.42 -0.54
CA LEU A 91 13.37 -0.47 0.49
C LEU A 91 12.37 -1.45 1.14
N SER A 92 11.14 -1.56 0.64
CA SER A 92 10.25 -2.67 1.01
C SER A 92 10.86 -4.02 0.63
N THR A 93 10.71 -5.02 1.49
CA THR A 93 11.14 -6.40 1.23
C THR A 93 9.90 -7.27 1.01
N VAL A 94 9.89 -8.02 -0.10
CA VAL A 94 8.94 -9.10 -0.35
C VAL A 94 9.70 -10.41 -0.22
N THR A 95 9.29 -11.27 0.71
CA THR A 95 9.94 -12.55 0.95
C THR A 95 9.10 -13.68 0.37
N VAL A 96 9.71 -14.49 -0.50
CA VAL A 96 9.18 -15.79 -0.91
C VAL A 96 9.97 -16.85 -0.13
N ALA A 97 9.26 -17.71 0.59
CA ALA A 97 9.85 -18.75 1.43
C ALA A 97 9.14 -20.10 1.20
N GLY A 98 9.73 -21.18 1.72
CA GLY A 98 9.17 -22.53 1.59
C GLY A 98 9.48 -23.23 0.27
N LEU A 99 10.42 -22.71 -0.52
CA LEU A 99 10.98 -23.43 -1.67
C LEU A 99 11.92 -24.53 -1.15
N VAL A 100 11.45 -25.78 -1.19
CA VAL A 100 12.17 -26.98 -0.73
C VAL A 100 12.23 -28.00 -1.86
N ALA A 101 13.08 -29.03 -1.71
CA ALA A 101 13.18 -30.16 -2.63
C ALA A 101 13.45 -29.76 -4.10
N THR A 102 14.32 -28.77 -4.31
CA THR A 102 14.80 -28.37 -5.63
C THR A 102 16.24 -28.82 -5.82
N ASP A 103 16.59 -29.35 -7.00
CA ASP A 103 17.98 -29.65 -7.36
C ASP A 103 18.79 -28.40 -7.74
N THR A 104 18.18 -27.22 -7.64
CA THR A 104 18.87 -25.94 -7.83
C THR A 104 19.68 -25.61 -6.59
N ASN A 105 21.00 -25.48 -6.75
CA ASN A 105 21.88 -25.03 -5.66
C ASN A 105 21.43 -23.65 -5.15
N SER A 106 21.47 -23.48 -3.83
CA SER A 106 21.26 -22.16 -3.22
C SER A 106 22.35 -21.21 -3.71
N SER A 107 21.95 -20.09 -4.30
CA SER A 107 22.87 -19.01 -4.67
C SER A 107 22.22 -17.68 -4.34
N ASN A 108 23.05 -16.68 -4.08
CA ASN A 108 22.62 -15.30 -3.85
C ASN A 108 22.12 -14.63 -5.16
N SER A 109 22.13 -15.38 -6.28
CA SER A 109 21.94 -14.89 -7.66
C SER A 109 20.81 -15.61 -8.39
N THR A 110 19.80 -16.14 -7.70
CA THR A 110 18.50 -16.36 -8.36
C THR A 110 17.87 -15.00 -8.60
N GLN A 111 18.23 -14.37 -9.73
CA GLN A 111 17.68 -13.08 -10.14
C GLN A 111 16.18 -13.22 -10.39
N LEU A 112 15.39 -12.30 -9.85
CA LEU A 112 14.02 -12.08 -10.30
C LEU A 112 14.09 -11.68 -11.79
N THR A 113 13.78 -12.60 -12.70
CA THR A 113 13.90 -12.36 -14.15
C THR A 113 12.85 -11.39 -14.70
N SER A 114 11.79 -11.09 -13.94
CA SER A 114 10.84 -10.02 -14.25
C SER A 114 10.08 -9.57 -13.01
N VAL A 115 10.13 -8.28 -12.70
CA VAL A 115 9.12 -7.61 -11.87
C VAL A 115 8.19 -6.90 -12.85
N ALA A 116 7.04 -7.50 -13.16
CA ALA A 116 5.95 -6.77 -13.79
C ALA A 116 5.15 -6.12 -12.65
N ILE A 117 5.25 -4.80 -12.53
CA ILE A 117 4.30 -4.04 -11.72
C ILE A 117 3.11 -3.80 -12.65
N ASP A 118 2.05 -4.59 -12.50
CA ASP A 118 0.82 -4.35 -13.24
C ASP A 118 0.24 -3.02 -12.74
N GLY A 119 0.21 -1.99 -13.62
CA GLY A 119 -0.34 -0.67 -13.29
C GLY A 119 0.47 0.57 -13.69
N GLN A 120 1.26 0.51 -14.77
CA GLN A 120 1.61 1.69 -15.59
C GLN A 120 1.26 1.39 -17.06
#